data_AF-A5UYT8-F1
#
_entry.id   AF-A5UYT8-F1
#
_cell.length_a   1.000
_cell.length_b   1.000
_cell.length_c   1.000
_cell.angle_alpha   90.00
_cell.angle_beta   90.00
_cell.angle_gamma   90.00
#
_symmetry.space_group_name_H-M   'P 1'
#
loop_
_entity.id
_entity.type
_entity.pdbx_description
1 polymer ?
#
loop_
_entity_poly.entity_id
_entity_poly.type
_entity_poly.pdbx_seq_one_letter_code
_entity_poly.pdbx_strand_id
1 'polypeptide(L)'
;MNTPTPTNRLAIVSFVSGFLSLLSMAGMFGLLRFGLTAHDLIITLIDRVIIPLRNFCMIAAVVTGILALREIRRKEGAEKGKLLAWSGIALGTVWIVLMILVGLAFLWGMLQQ
;
A
#
# COMPACT_ATOMS: atom_id res chain seq x y z
N MET A 1 -3.39 1.73 -37.40
CA MET A 1 -4.10 0.84 -36.46
C MET A 1 -3.33 0.89 -35.15
N ASN A 2 -3.77 1.69 -34.17
CA ASN A 2 -3.11 1.80 -32.86
C ASN A 2 -3.41 0.52 -32.08
N THR A 3 -2.53 -0.48 -32.18
CA THR A 3 -2.60 -1.65 -31.31
C THR A 3 -2.39 -1.18 -29.87
N PRO A 4 -3.33 -1.48 -28.94
CA PRO A 4 -3.16 -1.09 -27.55
C PRO A 4 -1.90 -1.79 -27.01
N THR A 5 -0.89 -1.01 -26.65
CA THR A 5 0.32 -1.55 -26.02
C THR A 5 -0.08 -2.23 -24.71
N PRO A 6 0.27 -3.51 -24.51
CA PRO A 6 -0.14 -4.24 -23.33
C PRO A 6 0.48 -3.59 -22.08
N THR A 7 -0.37 -3.20 -21.13
CA THR A 7 0.06 -2.65 -19.85
C THR A 7 0.91 -3.67 -19.09
N ASN A 8 2.03 -3.23 -18.50
CA ASN A 8 2.87 -4.10 -17.71
C ASN A 8 2.09 -4.63 -16.48
N ARG A 9 1.98 -5.96 -16.35
CA ARG A 9 1.30 -6.63 -15.24
C ARG A 9 1.88 -6.21 -13.89
N LEU A 10 3.18 -5.96 -13.79
CA LEU A 10 3.82 -5.51 -12.55
C LEU A 10 3.34 -4.11 -12.12
N ALA A 11 3.08 -3.21 -13.08
CA ALA A 11 2.54 -1.89 -12.76
C ALA A 11 1.11 -1.98 -12.20
N ILE A 12 0.31 -2.92 -12.71
CA ILE A 12 -1.03 -3.19 -12.19
C ILE A 12 -0.95 -3.76 -10.78
N VAL A 13 -0.08 -4.75 -10.55
CA VAL A 13 0.12 -5.33 -9.21
C VAL A 13 0.58 -4.28 -8.21
N SER A 14 1.49 -3.39 -8.60
CA SER A 14 1.93 -2.26 -7.78
C SER A 14 0.77 -1.36 -7.36
N PHE A 15 -0.01 -0.91 -8.34
CA PHE A 15 -1.15 -0.05 -8.08
C PHE A 15 -2.22 -0.72 -7.22
N VAL A 16 -2.61 -1.95 -7.54
CA VAL A 16 -3.62 -2.71 -6.79
C VAL A 16 -3.15 -2.98 -5.36
N SER A 17 -1.87 -3.32 -5.15
CA SER A 17 -1.34 -3.54 -3.80
C SER A 17 -1.34 -2.25 -2.97
N GLY A 18 -0.96 -1.12 -3.59
CA GLY A 18 -1.01 0.19 -2.95
C GLY A 18 -2.44 0.59 -2.59
N PHE A 19 -3.38 0.42 -3.51
CA PHE A 19 -4.79 0.72 -3.29
C PHE A 19 -5.44 -0.20 -2.25
N LEU A 20 -5.12 -1.49 -2.26
CA LEU A 20 -5.62 -2.45 -1.28
C LEU A 20 -5.14 -2.12 0.13
N SER A 21 -3.93 -1.59 0.28
CA SER A 21 -3.44 -1.12 1.58
C SER A 21 -4.25 0.05 2.13
N LEU A 22 -4.68 0.98 1.27
CA LEU A 22 -5.56 2.09 1.64
C LEU A 22 -6.98 1.61 1.99
N LEU A 23 -7.53 0.69 1.18
CA LEU A 23 -8.83 0.09 1.45
C LEU A 23 -8.84 -0.68 2.77
N SER A 24 -7.78 -1.43 3.05
CA SER A 24 -7.58 -2.13 4.32
C SER A 24 -7.62 -1.18 5.51
N MET A 25 -7.02 0.01 5.38
CA MET A 25 -7.10 1.05 6.41
C MET A 25 -8.51 1.62 6.55
N ALA A 26 -9.18 1.95 5.44
CA ALA A 26 -10.55 2.46 5.47
C ALA A 26 -11.49 1.43 6.12
N GLY A 27 -11.29 0.15 5.82
CA GLY A 27 -12.00 -0.97 6.45
C GLY A 27 -11.76 -1.05 7.96
N MET A 28 -10.51 -0.87 8.41
CA MET A 28 -10.18 -0.82 9.84
C MET A 28 -10.91 0.33 10.55
N PHE A 29 -10.88 1.54 9.98
CA PHE A 29 -11.60 2.69 10.55
C PHE A 29 -13.11 2.47 10.57
N GLY A 30 -13.67 1.85 9.53
CA GLY A 30 -15.07 1.45 9.50
C GLY A 30 -15.39 0.46 10.62
N LEU A 31 -14.63 -0.63 10.73
CA LEU A 31 -14.83 -1.67 11.76
C LEU A 31 -14.78 -1.09 13.18
N LEU A 32 -13.81 -0.20 13.46
CA LEU A 32 -13.70 0.47 14.76
C LEU A 32 -14.87 1.42 15.02
N ARG A 33 -15.34 2.15 14.00
CA ARG A 33 -16.43 3.13 14.15
C ARG A 33 -17.80 2.50 14.27
N PHE A 34 -18.04 1.36 13.63
CA PHE A 34 -19.33 0.66 13.68
C PHE A 34 -19.50 -0.20 14.93
N GLY A 35 -18.51 -0.27 15.83
CA GLY A 35 -18.68 -0.80 17.19
C GLY A 35 -19.31 -2.19 17.22
N LEU A 36 -18.95 -3.07 16.28
CA LEU A 36 -19.45 -4.45 16.28
C LEU A 36 -19.08 -5.10 17.63
N THR A 37 -20.08 -5.70 18.25
CA THR A 37 -20.14 -6.16 19.65
C THR A 37 -19.13 -7.25 20.04
N ALA A 38 -18.25 -7.67 19.13
CA ALA A 38 -17.18 -8.63 19.34
C ALA A 38 -15.80 -7.93 19.39
N HIS A 39 -15.59 -7.06 20.39
CA HIS A 39 -14.37 -6.26 20.52
C HIS A 39 -13.08 -7.10 20.46
N ASP A 40 -13.00 -8.22 21.18
CA ASP A 40 -11.81 -9.07 21.20
C ASP A 40 -11.50 -9.74 19.85
N LEU A 41 -12.55 -10.17 19.13
CA LEU A 41 -12.40 -10.78 17.81
C LEU A 41 -11.91 -9.73 16.78
N ILE A 42 -12.47 -8.51 16.85
CA ILE A 42 -12.12 -7.42 15.93
C ILE A 42 -10.69 -6.95 16.16
N ILE A 43 -10.27 -6.78 17.42
CA ILE A 43 -8.90 -6.41 17.76
C ILE A 43 -7.93 -7.50 17.28
N THR A 44 -8.23 -8.77 17.55
CA THR A 44 -7.39 -9.89 17.10
C THR A 44 -7.28 -9.96 15.57
N LEU A 45 -8.38 -9.74 14.85
CA LEU A 45 -8.39 -9.72 13.38
C LEU A 45 -7.56 -8.54 12.84
N ILE A 46 -7.73 -7.36 13.44
CA ILE A 46 -6.97 -6.16 13.06
C ILE A 46 -5.47 -6.40 13.25
N ASP A 47 -5.06 -6.82 14.44
CA ASP A 47 -3.65 -6.93 14.81
C ASP A 47 -2.94 -8.08 14.11
N ARG A 48 -3.59 -9.24 13.98
CA ARG A 48 -2.94 -10.45 13.43
C ARG A 48 -3.09 -10.59 11.92
N VAL A 49 -4.11 -9.99 11.31
CA VAL A 49 -4.41 -10.21 9.88
C VAL A 49 -4.32 -8.92 9.10
N ILE A 50 -5.08 -7.90 9.50
CA ILE A 50 -5.20 -6.67 8.69
C ILE A 50 -3.88 -5.89 8.69
N ILE A 51 -3.26 -5.66 9.86
CA ILE A 51 -2.00 -4.92 9.96
C ILE A 51 -0.86 -5.61 9.17
N PRO A 52 -0.58 -6.91 9.35
CA PRO A 52 0.48 -7.59 8.61
C PRO A 52 0.22 -7.63 7.10
N LEU A 53 -1.02 -7.91 6.70
CA LEU A 53 -1.40 -7.94 5.29
C LEU A 53 -1.22 -6.57 4.63
N ARG A 54 -1.68 -5.50 5.29
CA ARG A 54 -1.48 -4.13 4.82
C ARG A 54 0.01 -3.82 4.65
N ASN A 55 0.83 -4.16 5.65
CA ASN A 55 2.27 -3.93 5.60
C ASN A 55 2.93 -4.68 4.44
N PHE A 56 2.55 -5.94 4.23
CA PHE A 56 3.01 -6.73 3.08
C PHE A 56 2.59 -6.09 1.75
N CYS A 57 1.32 -5.67 1.61
CA CYS A 57 0.82 -5.00 0.40
C CYS A 57 1.59 -3.72 0.07
N MET A 58 2.00 -2.95 1.08
CA MET A 58 2.79 -1.73 0.85
C MET A 58 4.19 -2.03 0.33
N ILE A 59 4.87 -3.00 0.96
CA ILE A 59 6.19 -3.43 0.50
C ILE A 59 6.08 -3.98 -0.92
N ALA A 60 5.07 -4.81 -1.19
CA ALA A 60 4.80 -5.35 -2.51
C ALA A 60 4.52 -4.24 -3.53
N ALA A 61 3.74 -3.21 -3.18
CA ALA A 61 3.47 -2.06 -4.06
C ALA A 61 4.76 -1.34 -4.48
N VAL A 62 5.63 -1.03 -3.52
CA VAL A 62 6.90 -0.35 -3.80
C VAL A 62 7.82 -1.24 -4.64
N VAL A 63 8.03 -2.50 -4.24
CA VAL A 63 8.92 -3.43 -4.93
C VAL A 63 8.45 -3.70 -6.36
N THR A 64 7.18 -4.04 -6.55
CA THR A 64 6.63 -4.33 -7.89
C THR A 64 6.54 -3.08 -8.75
N GLY A 65 6.33 -1.90 -8.15
CA GLY A 65 6.39 -0.63 -8.86
C GLY A 65 7.78 -0.31 -9.40
N ILE A 66 8.82 -0.48 -8.59
CA ILE A 66 10.21 -0.27 -9.01
C ILE A 66 10.58 -1.26 -10.13
N LEU A 67 10.22 -2.54 -9.97
CA LEU A 67 10.45 -3.56 -10.99
C LEU A 67 9.71 -3.24 -12.30
N ALA A 68 8.46 -2.77 -12.21
CA ALA A 68 7.67 -2.34 -13.37
C ALA A 68 8.34 -1.17 -14.10
N LEU A 69 8.82 -0.16 -13.38
CA LEU A 69 9.54 0.97 -13.98
C LEU A 69 10.83 0.53 -14.66
N ARG A 70 11.57 -0.40 -14.05
CA ARG A 70 12.79 -0.98 -14.64
C ARG A 70 12.49 -1.72 -15.94
N GLU A 71 11.40 -2.49 -15.98
CA GLU A 71 10.99 -3.22 -17.19
C GLU A 71 10.46 -2.28 -18.29
N ILE A 72 9.68 -1.25 -17.93
CA ILE A 72 9.19 -0.23 -18.88
C ILE A 72 10.37 0.51 -19.51
N ARG A 73 11.38 0.87 -18.71
CA ARG A 73 12.61 1.51 -19.19
C ARG A 73 13.37 0.62 -20.17
N ARG A 74 13.35 -0.70 -19.97
CA ARG A 74 14.05 -1.68 -20.81
C ARG A 74 13.33 -1.96 -22.14
N LYS A 75 12.01 -1.77 -22.22
CA LYS A 75 11.18 -2.11 -23.39
C LYS A 75 10.71 -0.89 -24.22
N GLU A 76 11.26 0.30 -23.98
CA GLU A 76 11.05 1.54 -24.78
C GLU A 76 9.60 1.82 -25.27
N GLY A 77 8.54 1.64 -24.45
CA GLY A 77 7.21 1.79 -25.08
C GLY A 77 5.93 1.75 -24.25
N ALA A 78 5.94 1.91 -22.93
CA ALA A 78 4.70 1.86 -22.14
C ALA A 78 4.51 3.06 -21.20
N GLU A 79 4.18 4.23 -21.77
CA GLU A 79 3.86 5.44 -20.98
C GLU A 79 2.72 5.21 -19.98
N LYS A 80 1.67 4.47 -20.36
CA LYS A 80 0.52 4.20 -19.47
C LYS A 80 0.92 3.37 -18.25
N GLY A 81 1.79 2.37 -18.41
CA GLY A 81 2.29 1.55 -17.30
C GLY A 81 3.17 2.33 -16.33
N LYS A 82 3.82 3.41 -16.80
CA LYS A 82 4.71 4.24 -15.99
C LYS A 82 3.95 5.02 -14.93
N LEU A 83 2.82 5.63 -15.29
CA LEU A 83 1.95 6.35 -14.35
C LEU A 83 1.39 5.43 -13.26
N LEU A 84 0.92 4.23 -13.64
CA LEU A 84 0.44 3.22 -12.69
C LEU A 84 1.53 2.74 -11.72
N ALA A 85 2.75 2.51 -12.21
CA ALA A 85 3.85 2.10 -11.36
C ALA A 85 4.24 3.22 -10.38
N TRP A 86 4.30 4.47 -10.84
CA TRP A 86 4.59 5.63 -9.99
C TRP A 86 3.51 5.87 -8.95
N SER A 87 2.23 5.73 -9.29
CA SER A 87 1.15 5.90 -8.32
C SER A 87 1.20 4.84 -7.22
N GLY A 88 1.43 3.57 -7.57
CA GLY A 88 1.62 2.50 -6.58
C GLY A 88 2.83 2.75 -5.66
N ILE A 89 3.96 3.20 -6.20
CA ILE A 89 5.14 3.57 -5.40
C ILE A 89 4.83 4.76 -4.49
N ALA A 90 4.21 5.81 -5.02
CA ALA A 90 3.87 7.00 -4.23
C ALA A 90 2.95 6.63 -3.05
N LEU A 91 1.90 5.85 -3.32
CA LEU A 91 0.97 5.37 -2.29
C LEU A 91 1.70 4.56 -1.21
N GLY A 92 2.53 3.60 -1.59
CA GLY A 92 3.30 2.79 -0.64
C GLY A 92 4.32 3.61 0.15
N THR A 93 5.05 4.51 -0.52
CA THR A 93 6.13 5.30 0.10
C THR A 93 5.57 6.32 1.09
N VAL A 94 4.54 7.07 0.70
CA VAL A 94 3.86 8.03 1.60
C VAL A 94 3.40 7.32 2.86
N TRP A 95 2.83 6.13 2.72
CA TRP A 95 2.35 5.38 3.88
C TRP A 95 3.48 4.89 4.80
N ILE A 96 4.57 4.38 4.22
CA ILE A 96 5.75 3.97 5.01
C ILE A 96 6.28 5.16 5.82
N VAL A 97 6.39 6.34 5.21
CA VAL A 97 6.83 7.56 5.89
C VAL A 97 5.88 7.92 7.03
N LEU A 98 4.56 7.88 6.80
CA LEU A 98 3.57 8.15 7.86
C LEU A 98 3.70 7.16 9.04
N MET A 99 3.89 5.87 8.77
CA MET A 99 4.08 4.85 9.82
C MET A 99 5.33 5.12 10.67
N ILE A 100 6.43 5.53 10.03
CA ILE A 100 7.66 5.91 10.74
C ILE A 100 7.40 7.14 11.62
N LEU A 101 6.74 8.18 11.08
CA LEU A 101 6.42 9.39 11.82
C LEU A 101 5.53 9.12 13.04
N VAL A 102 4.51 8.28 12.88
CA VAL A 102 3.64 7.86 13.99
C VAL A 102 4.46 7.10 15.04
N GLY A 103 5.30 6.14 14.63
CA GLY A 103 6.16 5.41 15.55
C GLY A 103 7.12 6.33 16.34
N LEU A 104 7.70 7.33 15.67
CA LEU A 104 8.55 8.34 16.31
C LEU A 104 7.77 9.21 17.29
N ALA A 105 6.53 9.60 16.96
CA ALA A 105 5.67 10.39 17.85
C ALA A 105 5.33 9.62 19.14
N PHE A 106 5.02 8.33 19.03
CA PHE A 106 4.80 7.47 20.20
C PHE A 106 6.08 7.32 21.05
N LEU A 107 7.22 7.05 20.42
CA LEU A 107 8.50 6.94 21.12
C LEU A 107 8.85 8.24 21.87
N TRP A 108 8.65 9.38 21.22
CA TRP A 108 8.85 10.69 21.82
C TRP A 108 7.92 10.90 23.03
N GLY A 109 6.64 10.55 22.90
CA GLY A 109 5.68 10.65 24.01
C GLY A 109 6.06 9.77 25.21
N MET A 110 6.59 8.57 24.97
CA MET A 110 7.07 7.68 26.04
C MET A 110 8.31 8.22 26.77
N LEU A 111 9.19 8.94 26.09
CA LEU A 111 10.39 9.53 26.70
C LEU A 111 10.08 10.76 27.57
N GLN A 112 8.89 11.35 27.42
CA GLN A 112 8.45 12.51 28.20
C GLN A 112 7.68 12.12 29.48
N GLN A 113 7.39 10.84 29.69
CA GLN A 113 6.77 10.29 30.90
C GLN A 113 7.84 9.77 31.88
#